data_AF-A0A182SDM0-F1
#
_entry.id   AF-A0A182SDM0-F1
#
_cell.length_a   1.000
_cell.length_b   1.000
_cell.length_c   1.000
_cell.angle_alpha   90.00
_cell.angle_beta   90.00
_cell.angle_gamma   90.00
#
_symmetry.space_group_name_H-M   'P 1'
#
loop_
_entity.id
_entity.type
_entity.pdbx_description
1 polymer ?
#
loop_
_entity_poly.entity_id
_entity_poly.type
_entity_poly.pdbx_seq_one_letter_code
_entity_poly.pdbx_strand_id
1 'polypeptide(L)'
;ENIDFDPKLKAACKDDIARHCPQIPHGSGQVLECLQTHHGDLTESCHHQLFSIKKSELTDSATDYTLLNTCREMIRQYCHDTEPAKMLHCLKLHKDESLFDDRCHLVVVNRMIEQNLDYRFNPALQAACSKNIAEYCTPIIRNAKQNEELNGKVIDCLKIRFREGKLLPECEKQMTEVLHERALNYKLNPLLQSVCHDEIQVLCSAVSETDTNEDHGAVEECLKQAFIDKKLINRACKVEVAELIQEGKADIYADPLLQRACSVDLLKYCSHIQSGNGRLLKCLEGILQGESKALEDDCKSKLLSRLEMFQNAAAFVPPAENFHQLYDQVVASPSKHYFLIVLCSFIGIIFIIGLLCGRVTHRTMALKNK
;
A
#
# COMPACT_ATOMS: atom_id res chain seq x y z
N GLU A 1 26.69 15.18 -12.79
CA GLU A 1 26.61 15.11 -11.32
C GLU A 1 27.82 14.36 -10.75
N ASN A 2 28.42 14.86 -9.67
CA ASN A 2 29.54 14.23 -8.95
C ASN A 2 29.53 14.72 -7.49
N ILE A 3 29.56 13.78 -6.54
CA ILE A 3 29.61 14.04 -5.09
C ILE A 3 30.80 14.93 -4.68
N ASP A 4 31.89 14.92 -5.44
CA ASP A 4 33.08 15.75 -5.21
C ASP A 4 32.82 17.25 -5.36
N PHE A 5 31.74 17.64 -6.03
CA PHE A 5 31.35 19.04 -6.19
C PHE A 5 30.45 19.55 -5.05
N ASP A 6 30.02 18.69 -4.13
CA ASP A 6 29.33 19.06 -2.89
C ASP A 6 30.19 18.69 -1.68
N PRO A 7 30.98 19.65 -1.13
CA PRO A 7 31.84 19.40 0.02
C PRO A 7 31.09 18.93 1.27
N LYS A 8 29.83 19.35 1.44
CA LYS A 8 29.02 19.01 2.62
C LYS A 8 28.55 17.56 2.53
N LEU A 9 28.01 17.18 1.38
CA LEU A 9 27.61 15.81 1.10
C LEU A 9 28.80 14.84 1.17
N LYS A 10 29.91 15.19 0.50
CA LYS A 10 31.12 14.36 0.51
C LYS A 10 31.69 14.16 1.91
N ALA A 11 31.69 15.20 2.74
CA ALA A 11 32.15 15.08 4.13
C ALA A 11 31.22 14.18 4.96
N ALA A 12 29.90 14.34 4.81
CA ALA A 12 28.91 13.54 5.53
C ALA A 12 28.94 12.05 5.14
N CYS A 13 29.15 11.75 3.86
CA CYS A 13 29.12 10.38 3.33
C CYS A 13 30.50 9.72 3.21
N LYS A 14 31.58 10.36 3.66
CA LYS A 14 32.96 9.89 3.43
C LYS A 14 33.17 8.43 3.88
N ASP A 15 32.75 8.10 5.09
CA ASP A 15 32.96 6.77 5.67
C ASP A 15 32.05 5.73 5.01
N ASP A 16 30.83 6.13 4.65
CA ASP A 16 29.87 5.27 3.95
C ASP A 16 30.34 4.94 2.53
N ILE A 17 30.91 5.91 1.81
CA ILE A 17 31.53 5.68 0.49
C ILE A 17 32.68 4.68 0.61
N ALA A 18 33.55 4.84 1.61
CA ALA A 18 34.68 3.94 1.81
C ALA A 18 34.25 2.51 2.19
N ARG A 19 33.14 2.38 2.92
CA ARG A 19 32.63 1.09 3.39
C ARG A 19 31.82 0.35 2.33
N HIS A 20 30.91 1.05 1.66
CA HIS A 20 29.88 0.45 0.81
C HIS A 20 30.15 0.65 -0.69
N CYS A 21 30.83 1.74 -1.07
CA CYS A 21 31.05 2.13 -2.47
C CYS A 21 32.54 2.36 -2.86
N PRO A 22 33.54 1.57 -2.37
CA PRO A 22 34.96 1.90 -2.48
C PRO A 22 35.52 1.89 -3.91
N GLN A 23 34.87 1.20 -4.84
CA GLN A 23 35.32 1.03 -6.24
C GLN A 23 34.42 1.75 -7.25
N ILE A 24 33.46 2.54 -6.78
CA ILE A 24 32.52 3.24 -7.66
C ILE A 24 33.16 4.52 -8.18
N PRO A 25 33.20 4.74 -9.51
CA PRO A 25 33.66 6.00 -10.08
C PRO A 25 32.85 7.19 -9.56
N HIS A 26 33.51 8.27 -9.17
CA HIS A 26 32.83 9.45 -8.60
C HIS A 26 32.02 10.26 -9.63
N GLY A 27 32.26 10.04 -10.94
CA GLY A 27 31.57 10.74 -12.01
C GLY A 27 30.16 10.22 -12.29
N SER A 28 29.36 11.04 -12.96
CA SER A 28 28.04 10.69 -13.50
C SER A 28 27.05 10.17 -12.45
N GLY A 29 27.12 10.67 -11.21
CA GLY A 29 26.17 10.31 -10.15
C GLY A 29 26.32 8.90 -9.57
N GLN A 30 27.27 8.09 -10.03
CA GLN A 30 27.34 6.65 -9.68
C GLN A 30 27.52 6.39 -8.18
N VAL A 31 28.31 7.22 -7.48
CA VAL A 31 28.46 7.11 -6.02
C VAL A 31 27.14 7.39 -5.30
N LEU A 32 26.32 8.32 -5.79
CA LEU A 32 25.02 8.62 -5.21
C LEU A 32 24.07 7.43 -5.39
N GLU A 33 23.99 6.86 -6.60
CA GLU A 33 23.20 5.66 -6.87
C GLU A 33 23.62 4.49 -5.96
N CYS A 34 24.93 4.28 -5.79
CA CYS A 34 25.44 3.23 -4.89
C CYS A 34 25.05 3.49 -3.41
N LEU A 35 25.19 4.73 -2.93
CA LEU A 35 24.78 5.03 -1.56
C LEU A 35 23.26 4.83 -1.37
N GLN A 36 22.45 5.18 -2.37
CA GLN A 36 21.00 4.99 -2.35
C GLN A 36 20.60 3.51 -2.23
N THR A 37 21.34 2.58 -2.85
CA THR A 37 21.08 1.13 -2.68
C THR A 37 21.40 0.61 -1.28
N HIS A 38 22.19 1.33 -0.49
CA HIS A 38 22.59 0.97 0.87
C HIS A 38 21.90 1.80 1.96
N HIS A 39 20.77 2.46 1.67
CA HIS A 39 20.13 3.44 2.56
C HIS A 39 19.92 2.98 4.01
N GLY A 40 19.66 1.69 4.27
CA GLY A 40 19.49 1.12 5.62
C GLY A 40 20.77 0.98 6.44
N ASP A 41 21.94 1.04 5.80
CA ASP A 41 23.27 0.80 6.40
C ASP A 41 24.15 2.05 6.47
N LEU A 42 23.61 3.22 6.08
CA LEU A 42 24.33 4.49 6.07
C LEU A 42 24.35 5.14 7.45
N THR A 43 25.35 5.97 7.70
CA THR A 43 25.33 6.86 8.86
C THR A 43 24.19 7.88 8.77
N GLU A 44 23.65 8.30 9.92
CA GLU A 44 22.58 9.32 10.01
C GLU A 44 22.98 10.62 9.27
N SER A 45 24.25 11.01 9.35
CA SER A 45 24.75 12.22 8.67
C SER A 45 24.68 12.12 7.15
N CYS A 46 25.13 10.99 6.57
CA CYS A 46 25.06 10.76 5.14
C CYS A 46 23.61 10.64 4.67
N HIS A 47 22.80 9.86 5.41
CA HIS A 47 21.39 9.67 5.13
C HIS A 47 20.61 11.00 5.07
N HIS A 48 20.84 11.92 6.03
CA HIS A 48 20.21 13.24 6.02
C HIS A 48 20.58 14.10 4.80
N GLN A 49 21.82 14.02 4.31
CA GLN A 49 22.19 14.75 3.09
C GLN A 49 21.54 14.11 1.85
N LEU A 50 21.57 12.78 1.75
CA LEU A 50 20.94 12.06 0.64
C LEU A 50 19.43 12.28 0.57
N PHE A 51 18.75 12.37 1.72
CA PHE A 51 17.32 12.70 1.76
C PHE A 51 17.02 14.01 1.00
N SER A 52 17.86 15.03 1.16
CA SER A 52 17.65 16.33 0.51
C SER A 52 17.85 16.26 -1.00
N ILE A 53 18.81 15.43 -1.44
CA ILE A 53 19.11 15.17 -2.86
C ILE A 53 17.97 14.39 -3.50
N LYS A 54 17.58 13.25 -2.91
CA LYS A 54 16.42 12.46 -3.35
C LYS A 54 15.17 13.31 -3.46
N LYS A 55 14.93 14.17 -2.46
CA LYS A 55 13.80 15.09 -2.49
C LYS A 55 13.87 16.01 -3.71
N SER A 56 15.02 16.59 -4.03
CA SER A 56 15.19 17.43 -5.22
C SER A 56 14.92 16.63 -6.50
N GLU A 57 15.60 15.51 -6.68
CA GLU A 57 15.53 14.66 -7.89
C GLU A 57 14.12 14.13 -8.16
N LEU A 58 13.43 13.67 -7.11
CA LEU A 58 12.10 13.07 -7.21
C LEU A 58 10.97 14.10 -7.27
N THR A 59 11.23 15.35 -6.88
CA THR A 59 10.25 16.46 -7.03
C THR A 59 10.47 17.27 -8.30
N ASP A 60 11.68 17.31 -8.83
CA ASP A 60 12.05 17.94 -10.09
C ASP A 60 13.01 17.03 -10.87
N SER A 61 12.44 16.30 -11.84
CA SER A 61 13.21 15.39 -12.70
C SER A 61 14.27 16.09 -13.56
N ALA A 62 14.26 17.42 -13.66
CA ALA A 62 15.33 18.17 -14.33
C ALA A 62 16.65 18.08 -13.56
N THR A 63 16.58 17.80 -12.25
CA THR A 63 17.75 17.69 -11.37
C THR A 63 18.29 16.27 -11.28
N ASP A 64 17.52 15.26 -11.69
CA ASP A 64 17.94 13.85 -11.71
C ASP A 64 18.81 13.55 -12.94
N TYR A 65 20.12 13.74 -12.79
CA TYR A 65 21.07 13.52 -13.89
C TYR A 65 21.08 12.06 -14.36
N THR A 66 20.98 11.10 -13.44
CA THR A 66 21.00 9.66 -13.78
C THR A 66 19.80 9.31 -14.65
N LEU A 67 18.60 9.76 -14.29
CA LEU A 67 17.38 9.58 -15.08
C LEU A 67 17.55 10.18 -16.47
N LEU A 68 17.88 11.48 -16.57
CA LEU A 68 17.96 12.17 -17.87
C LEU A 68 19.04 11.59 -18.77
N ASN A 69 20.17 11.17 -18.20
CA ASN A 69 21.28 10.63 -18.98
C ASN A 69 21.04 9.19 -19.42
N THR A 70 20.55 8.33 -18.51
CA THR A 70 20.30 6.90 -18.79
C THR A 70 19.10 6.73 -19.71
N CYS A 71 18.03 7.51 -19.49
CA CYS A 71 16.79 7.43 -20.27
C CYS A 71 16.80 8.28 -21.55
N ARG A 72 17.95 8.81 -21.98
CA ARG A 72 18.03 9.78 -23.08
C ARG A 72 17.29 9.34 -24.36
N GLU A 73 17.44 8.09 -24.77
CA GLU A 73 16.77 7.59 -25.98
C GLU A 73 15.27 7.43 -25.77
N MET A 74 14.85 6.93 -24.60
CA MET A 74 13.44 6.81 -24.23
C MET A 74 12.74 8.16 -24.14
N ILE A 75 13.44 9.17 -23.63
CA ILE A 75 12.96 10.55 -23.57
C ILE A 75 12.70 11.08 -24.98
N ARG A 76 13.62 10.86 -25.93
CA ARG A 76 13.43 11.29 -27.31
C ARG A 76 12.28 10.56 -28.00
N GLN A 77 12.15 9.27 -27.74
CA GLN A 77 11.15 8.43 -28.40
C GLN A 77 9.73 8.68 -27.87
N TYR A 78 9.57 8.75 -26.55
CA TYR A 78 8.26 8.77 -25.89
C TYR A 78 7.90 10.11 -25.26
N CYS A 79 8.88 10.91 -24.83
CA CYS A 79 8.66 12.09 -23.98
C CYS A 79 9.21 13.41 -24.58
N HIS A 80 9.31 13.53 -25.90
CA HIS A 80 9.95 14.66 -26.58
C HIS A 80 9.31 16.03 -26.28
N ASP A 81 8.00 16.06 -26.03
CA ASP A 81 7.24 17.27 -25.69
C ASP A 81 7.07 17.50 -24.17
N THR A 82 7.73 16.68 -23.34
CA THR A 82 7.60 16.78 -21.88
C THR A 82 8.65 17.73 -21.29
N GLU A 83 8.22 18.62 -20.40
CA GLU A 83 9.13 19.47 -19.63
C GLU A 83 10.11 18.62 -18.79
N PRO A 84 11.41 18.98 -18.71
CA PRO A 84 12.41 18.20 -17.96
C PRO A 84 12.00 17.89 -16.52
N ALA A 85 11.32 18.83 -15.84
CA ALA A 85 10.86 18.67 -14.47
C ALA A 85 9.83 17.55 -14.26
N LYS A 86 9.14 17.12 -15.33
CA LYS A 86 8.10 16.09 -15.30
C LYS A 86 8.52 14.81 -16.02
N MET A 87 9.81 14.66 -16.31
CA MET A 87 10.30 13.56 -17.15
C MET A 87 10.03 12.18 -16.54
N LEU A 88 10.20 12.02 -15.23
CA LEU A 88 9.88 10.76 -14.55
C LEU A 88 8.42 10.37 -14.75
N HIS A 89 7.50 11.34 -14.65
CA HIS A 89 6.08 11.07 -14.84
C HIS A 89 5.77 10.54 -16.25
N CYS A 90 6.34 11.14 -17.29
CA CYS A 90 6.16 10.64 -18.65
C CYS A 90 6.77 9.24 -18.83
N LEU A 91 8.01 9.03 -18.37
CA LEU A 91 8.68 7.74 -18.51
C LEU A 91 7.91 6.61 -17.79
N LYS A 92 7.28 6.89 -16.65
CA LYS A 92 6.40 5.93 -15.95
C LYS A 92 5.24 5.43 -16.82
N LEU A 93 4.69 6.27 -17.70
CA LEU A 93 3.55 5.90 -18.56
C LEU A 93 3.94 4.98 -19.72
N HIS A 94 5.23 5.00 -20.10
CA HIS A 94 5.75 4.26 -21.25
C HIS A 94 6.69 3.12 -20.85
N LYS A 95 6.96 2.93 -19.56
CA LYS A 95 7.94 1.95 -19.07
C LYS A 95 7.66 0.52 -19.55
N ASP A 96 6.40 0.16 -19.76
CA ASP A 96 5.96 -1.18 -20.16
C ASP A 96 5.90 -1.36 -21.70
N GLU A 97 6.40 -0.38 -22.48
CA GLU A 97 6.46 -0.48 -23.94
C GLU A 97 7.54 -1.48 -24.39
N SER A 98 7.24 -2.29 -25.41
CA SER A 98 8.16 -3.35 -25.88
C SER A 98 9.55 -2.87 -26.37
N LEU A 99 9.68 -1.59 -26.72
CA LEU A 99 10.94 -0.97 -27.16
C LEU A 99 11.56 -0.09 -26.06
N PHE A 100 11.05 -0.18 -24.84
CA PHE A 100 11.58 0.57 -23.71
C PHE A 100 12.92 -0.03 -23.25
N ASP A 101 13.94 0.82 -23.08
CA ASP A 101 15.30 0.37 -22.71
C ASP A 101 15.34 -0.16 -21.26
N ASP A 102 15.89 -1.37 -21.08
CA ASP A 102 15.94 -2.05 -19.78
C ASP A 102 16.68 -1.27 -18.69
N ARG A 103 17.74 -0.53 -19.07
CA ARG A 103 18.50 0.29 -18.12
C ARG A 103 17.69 1.49 -17.67
N CYS A 104 17.01 2.16 -18.60
CA CYS A 104 16.06 3.21 -18.26
C CYS A 104 14.91 2.67 -17.41
N HIS A 105 14.38 1.49 -17.76
CA HIS A 105 13.30 0.84 -17.00
C HIS A 105 13.71 0.66 -15.53
N LEU A 106 14.91 0.13 -15.29
CA LEU A 106 15.43 -0.04 -13.94
C LEU A 106 15.51 1.29 -13.17
N VAL A 107 15.98 2.37 -13.80
CA VAL A 107 16.02 3.69 -13.17
C VAL A 107 14.62 4.18 -12.83
N VAL A 108 13.66 4.09 -13.76
CA VAL A 108 12.26 4.50 -13.54
C VAL A 108 11.64 3.74 -12.38
N VAL A 109 11.80 2.42 -12.35
CA VAL A 109 11.28 1.57 -11.26
C VAL A 109 11.94 1.90 -9.94
N ASN A 110 13.26 2.11 -9.90
CA ASN A 110 13.96 2.51 -8.67
C ASN A 110 13.44 3.84 -8.13
N ARG A 111 13.23 4.85 -9.00
CA ARG A 111 12.61 6.11 -8.57
C ARG A 111 11.18 5.91 -8.06
N MET A 112 10.40 5.00 -8.67
CA MET A 112 9.07 4.65 -8.14
C MET A 112 9.14 4.00 -6.75
N ILE A 113 10.14 3.15 -6.49
CA ILE A 113 10.39 2.55 -5.16
C ILE A 113 10.70 3.66 -4.16
N GLU A 114 11.59 4.58 -4.51
CA GLU A 114 11.93 5.71 -3.65
C GLU A 114 10.72 6.61 -3.35
N GLN A 115 9.89 6.91 -4.35
CA GLN A 115 8.65 7.67 -4.16
C GLN A 115 7.69 7.02 -3.15
N ASN A 116 7.78 5.69 -2.96
CA ASN A 116 6.96 4.96 -1.99
C ASN A 116 7.58 4.91 -0.58
N LEU A 117 8.85 5.28 -0.40
CA LEU A 117 9.49 5.41 0.91
C LEU A 117 9.00 6.64 1.66
N ASP A 118 8.70 7.74 0.96
CA ASP A 118 8.24 8.97 1.60
C ASP A 118 7.29 9.79 0.72
N TYR A 119 6.17 10.23 1.29
CA TYR A 119 5.21 11.07 0.58
C TYR A 119 5.81 12.38 0.05
N ARG A 120 6.93 12.85 0.64
CA ARG A 120 7.65 14.05 0.21
C ARG A 120 8.41 13.88 -1.10
N PHE A 121 8.56 12.66 -1.56
CA PHE A 121 9.20 12.33 -2.83
C PHE A 121 8.21 12.19 -3.98
N ASN A 122 6.90 12.23 -3.72
CA ASN A 122 5.87 12.09 -4.74
C ASN A 122 5.04 13.38 -4.89
N PRO A 123 5.38 14.29 -5.82
CA PRO A 123 4.65 15.54 -6.03
C PRO A 123 3.17 15.38 -6.33
N ALA A 124 2.79 14.34 -7.10
CA ALA A 124 1.39 14.09 -7.45
C ALA A 124 0.57 13.73 -6.20
N LEU A 125 1.12 12.85 -5.35
CA LEU A 125 0.53 12.50 -4.06
C LEU A 125 0.45 13.71 -3.13
N GLN A 126 1.51 14.52 -3.04
CA GLN A 126 1.50 15.74 -2.22
C GLN A 126 0.41 16.71 -2.65
N ALA A 127 0.30 16.97 -3.96
CA ALA A 127 -0.68 17.89 -4.51
C ALA A 127 -2.11 17.40 -4.24
N ALA A 128 -2.40 16.15 -4.59
CA ALA A 128 -3.73 15.56 -4.47
C ALA A 128 -4.18 15.33 -3.01
N CYS A 129 -3.25 14.91 -2.14
CA CYS A 129 -3.58 14.47 -0.78
C CYS A 129 -3.21 15.45 0.34
N SER A 130 -2.68 16.64 0.03
CA SER A 130 -2.24 17.64 1.02
C SER A 130 -3.22 17.84 2.19
N LYS A 131 -4.51 18.04 1.88
CA LYS A 131 -5.57 18.24 2.89
C LYS A 131 -5.81 16.98 3.74
N ASN A 132 -5.91 15.82 3.10
CA ASN A 132 -6.13 14.56 3.81
C ASN A 132 -4.94 14.17 4.68
N ILE A 133 -3.71 14.46 4.24
CA ILE A 133 -2.49 14.25 5.03
C ILE A 133 -2.51 15.13 6.29
N ALA A 134 -2.85 16.41 6.15
CA ALA A 134 -2.96 17.32 7.28
C ALA A 134 -4.08 16.91 8.26
N GLU A 135 -5.18 16.38 7.75
CA GLU A 135 -6.32 15.97 8.58
C GLU A 135 -6.04 14.65 9.33
N TYR A 136 -5.50 13.64 8.64
CA TYR A 136 -5.45 12.27 9.17
C TYR A 136 -4.06 11.79 9.59
N CYS A 137 -2.99 12.30 8.95
CA CYS A 137 -1.65 11.74 9.10
C CYS A 137 -0.69 12.66 9.89
N THR A 138 -1.18 13.78 10.40
CA THR A 138 -0.43 14.71 11.28
C THR A 138 0.29 14.03 12.46
N PRO A 139 -0.29 13.03 13.17
CA PRO A 139 0.42 12.36 14.26
C PRO A 139 1.72 11.67 13.82
N ILE A 140 1.77 11.15 12.59
CA ILE A 140 2.96 10.51 12.02
C ILE A 140 4.01 11.58 11.71
N ILE A 141 3.59 12.67 11.08
CA ILE A 141 4.48 13.76 10.64
C ILE A 141 5.08 14.50 11.84
N ARG A 142 4.31 14.72 12.91
CA ARG A 142 4.79 15.41 14.12
C ARG A 142 5.92 14.66 14.82
N ASN A 143 5.94 13.33 14.71
CA ASN A 143 6.96 12.49 15.31
C ASN A 143 8.11 12.19 14.34
N ALA A 144 8.07 12.75 13.13
CA ALA A 144 9.10 12.55 12.12
C ALA A 144 10.39 13.27 12.52
N LYS A 145 11.51 12.57 12.40
CA LYS A 145 12.82 13.23 12.42
C LYS A 145 13.01 14.03 11.14
N GLN A 146 13.79 15.11 11.25
CA GLN A 146 14.09 15.95 10.10
C GLN A 146 14.96 15.17 9.11
N ASN A 147 14.65 15.28 7.82
CA ASN A 147 15.41 14.66 6.72
C ASN A 147 15.63 13.14 6.86
N GLU A 148 14.63 12.44 7.42
CA GLU A 148 14.55 10.97 7.39
C GLU A 148 13.24 10.54 6.75
N GLU A 149 13.30 9.49 5.93
CA GLU A 149 12.18 8.84 5.30
C GLU A 149 11.19 8.30 6.35
N LEU A 150 9.90 8.41 6.04
CA LEU A 150 8.82 7.86 6.85
C LEU A 150 8.51 6.40 6.55
N ASN A 151 9.27 5.76 5.65
CA ASN A 151 9.14 4.35 5.25
C ASN A 151 7.69 3.97 4.92
N GLY A 152 7.03 4.77 4.07
CA GLY A 152 5.67 4.49 3.59
C GLY A 152 4.54 4.82 4.57
N LYS A 153 4.82 5.15 5.84
CA LYS A 153 3.80 5.34 6.89
C LYS A 153 2.66 6.30 6.54
N VAL A 154 2.94 7.35 5.76
CA VAL A 154 1.91 8.31 5.32
C VAL A 154 0.99 7.69 4.26
N ILE A 155 1.56 6.91 3.33
CA ILE A 155 0.77 6.16 2.35
C ILE A 155 -0.09 5.11 3.07
N ASP A 156 0.45 4.42 4.09
CA ASP A 156 -0.31 3.45 4.88
C ASP A 156 -1.45 4.12 5.68
N CYS A 157 -1.20 5.32 6.22
CA CYS A 157 -2.24 6.14 6.84
C CYS A 157 -3.35 6.52 5.85
N LEU A 158 -2.99 6.97 4.65
CA LEU A 158 -3.95 7.31 3.59
C LEU A 158 -4.71 6.06 3.11
N LYS A 159 -4.03 4.92 2.99
CA LYS A 159 -4.62 3.60 2.67
C LYS A 159 -5.78 3.27 3.62
N ILE A 160 -5.60 3.44 4.93
CA ILE A 160 -6.67 3.19 5.91
C ILE A 160 -7.87 4.10 5.63
N ARG A 161 -7.64 5.39 5.32
CA ARG A 161 -8.72 6.36 5.05
C ARG A 161 -9.37 6.16 3.69
N PHE A 162 -8.63 5.65 2.70
CA PHE A 162 -9.14 5.22 1.41
C PHE A 162 -10.15 4.09 1.59
N ARG A 163 -9.83 3.08 2.41
CA ARG A 163 -10.74 1.98 2.75
C ARG A 163 -12.03 2.43 3.45
N GLU A 164 -11.94 3.50 4.24
CA GLU A 164 -13.08 4.08 4.97
C GLU A 164 -13.92 5.06 4.13
N GLY A 165 -13.48 5.40 2.92
CA GLY A 165 -14.14 6.41 2.08
C GLY A 165 -14.09 7.82 2.61
N LYS A 166 -13.01 8.16 3.32
CA LYS A 166 -12.80 9.49 3.92
C LYS A 166 -11.88 10.41 3.12
N LEU A 167 -11.29 9.92 2.03
CA LEU A 167 -10.41 10.74 1.20
C LEU A 167 -11.23 11.69 0.30
N LEU A 168 -10.63 12.84 -0.02
CA LEU A 168 -11.19 13.74 -1.03
C LEU A 168 -11.04 13.12 -2.42
N PRO A 169 -11.90 13.44 -3.41
CA PRO A 169 -11.89 12.79 -4.71
C PRO A 169 -10.54 12.79 -5.43
N GLU A 170 -9.79 13.91 -5.37
CA GLU A 170 -8.45 14.00 -5.98
C GLU A 170 -7.44 13.07 -5.29
N CYS A 171 -7.48 13.02 -3.95
CA CYS A 171 -6.63 12.12 -3.18
C CYS A 171 -7.04 10.66 -3.34
N GLU A 172 -8.33 10.35 -3.42
CA GLU A 172 -8.85 9.01 -3.69
C GLU A 172 -8.33 8.51 -5.05
N LYS A 173 -8.43 9.33 -6.10
CA LYS A 173 -7.90 8.99 -7.43
C LYS A 173 -6.41 8.72 -7.39
N GLN A 174 -5.62 9.58 -6.76
CA GLN A 174 -4.18 9.39 -6.66
C GLN A 174 -3.83 8.17 -5.78
N MET A 175 -4.58 7.90 -4.72
CA MET A 175 -4.39 6.67 -3.94
C MET A 175 -4.74 5.41 -4.74
N THR A 176 -5.74 5.44 -5.63
CA THR A 176 -6.00 4.31 -6.56
C THR A 176 -4.78 4.05 -7.44
N GLU A 177 -4.13 5.09 -7.99
CA GLU A 177 -2.90 4.95 -8.80
C GLU A 177 -1.75 4.37 -7.97
N VAL A 178 -1.48 4.90 -6.77
CA VAL A 178 -0.42 4.40 -5.87
C VAL A 178 -0.64 2.93 -5.49
N LEU A 179 -1.86 2.56 -5.10
CA LEU A 179 -2.18 1.18 -4.69
C LEU A 179 -2.13 0.22 -5.88
N HIS A 180 -2.52 0.67 -7.08
CA HIS A 180 -2.41 -0.12 -8.30
C HIS A 180 -0.95 -0.39 -8.67
N GLU A 181 -0.09 0.64 -8.65
CA GLU A 181 1.34 0.48 -8.91
C GLU A 181 1.97 -0.50 -7.91
N ARG A 182 1.66 -0.38 -6.61
CA ARG A 182 2.11 -1.31 -5.57
C ARG A 182 1.69 -2.74 -5.85
N ALA A 183 0.43 -2.96 -6.21
CA ALA A 183 -0.09 -4.29 -6.48
C ALA A 183 0.50 -4.94 -7.75
N LEU A 184 1.03 -4.14 -8.68
CA LEU A 184 1.74 -4.64 -9.86
C LEU A 184 3.21 -4.96 -9.59
N ASN A 185 3.82 -4.33 -8.59
CA ASN A 185 5.22 -4.54 -8.23
C ASN A 185 5.39 -4.43 -6.72
N TYR A 186 5.54 -5.60 -6.07
CA TYR A 186 5.69 -5.71 -4.61
C TYR A 186 6.84 -4.86 -4.05
N LYS A 187 7.86 -4.54 -4.87
CA LYS A 187 9.00 -3.70 -4.45
C LYS A 187 8.56 -2.26 -4.12
N LEU A 188 7.43 -1.81 -4.63
CA LEU A 188 6.86 -0.50 -4.32
C LEU A 188 6.14 -0.47 -2.96
N ASN A 189 6.04 -1.60 -2.25
CA ASN A 189 5.55 -1.67 -0.88
C ASN A 189 6.75 -1.94 0.09
N PRO A 190 7.32 -0.89 0.72
CA PRO A 190 8.47 -1.04 1.62
C PRO A 190 8.19 -1.91 2.85
N LEU A 191 6.96 -1.83 3.39
CA LEU A 191 6.58 -2.61 4.57
C LEU A 191 6.57 -4.10 4.21
N LEU A 192 5.88 -4.48 3.13
CA LEU A 192 5.86 -5.85 2.60
C LEU A 192 7.26 -6.38 2.33
N GLN A 193 8.11 -5.62 1.63
CA GLN A 193 9.50 -6.00 1.40
C GLN A 193 10.27 -6.29 2.69
N SER A 194 10.07 -5.47 3.72
CA SER A 194 10.79 -5.61 4.99
C SER A 194 10.30 -6.79 5.83
N VAL A 195 8.98 -6.99 5.93
CA VAL A 195 8.42 -8.01 6.84
C VAL A 195 8.29 -9.39 6.21
N CYS A 196 8.20 -9.46 4.88
CA CYS A 196 8.07 -10.71 4.11
C CYS A 196 9.35 -11.08 3.33
N HIS A 197 10.50 -10.46 3.63
CA HIS A 197 11.76 -10.69 2.91
C HIS A 197 12.08 -12.18 2.75
N ASP A 198 12.11 -12.92 3.87
CA ASP A 198 12.46 -14.34 3.90
C ASP A 198 11.40 -15.19 3.18
N GLU A 199 10.11 -14.91 3.42
CA GLU A 199 9.03 -15.62 2.73
C GLU A 199 9.07 -15.44 1.20
N ILE A 200 9.37 -14.24 0.72
CA ILE A 200 9.48 -13.98 -0.72
C ILE A 200 10.60 -14.82 -1.35
N GLN A 201 11.78 -14.84 -0.71
CA GLN A 201 12.92 -15.62 -1.20
C GLN A 201 12.67 -17.13 -1.18
N VAL A 202 12.04 -17.64 -0.12
CA VAL A 202 11.86 -19.08 0.08
C VAL A 202 10.65 -19.62 -0.67
N LEU A 203 9.53 -18.89 -0.68
CA LEU A 203 8.25 -19.37 -1.21
C LEU A 203 7.96 -18.88 -2.63
N CYS A 204 8.48 -17.71 -3.01
CA CYS A 204 8.14 -17.03 -4.26
C CYS A 204 9.34 -16.79 -5.20
N SER A 205 10.50 -17.40 -4.94
CA SER A 205 11.73 -17.24 -5.73
C SER A 205 11.55 -17.61 -7.21
N ALA A 206 10.84 -18.70 -7.51
CA ALA A 206 10.60 -19.12 -8.90
C ALA A 206 9.83 -18.08 -9.74
N VAL A 207 9.10 -17.18 -9.08
CA VAL A 207 8.37 -16.06 -9.70
C VAL A 207 9.22 -14.77 -9.65
N SER A 208 10.09 -14.64 -8.66
CA SER A 208 11.01 -13.51 -8.52
C SER A 208 12.23 -13.55 -9.47
N GLU A 209 12.56 -14.71 -10.05
CA GLU A 209 13.72 -14.93 -10.92
C GLU A 209 13.44 -14.74 -12.42
N THR A 210 12.19 -14.52 -12.83
CA THR A 210 11.93 -14.05 -14.20
C THR A 210 12.48 -12.63 -14.30
N ASP A 211 13.64 -12.49 -14.95
CA ASP A 211 14.47 -11.28 -15.15
C ASP A 211 13.75 -10.05 -15.75
N THR A 212 12.43 -10.10 -15.93
CA THR A 212 11.63 -8.91 -16.18
C THR A 212 11.47 -8.17 -14.86
N ASN A 213 11.89 -6.91 -14.80
CA ASN A 213 11.68 -5.99 -13.67
C ASN A 213 10.19 -5.71 -13.37
N GLU A 214 9.29 -6.52 -13.91
CA GLU A 214 7.85 -6.44 -13.91
C GLU A 214 7.30 -7.73 -13.31
N ASP A 215 6.83 -7.63 -12.07
CA ASP A 215 6.23 -8.75 -11.34
C ASP A 215 4.75 -8.95 -11.74
N HIS A 216 4.10 -7.98 -12.38
CA HIS A 216 2.66 -7.99 -12.71
C HIS A 216 1.75 -8.49 -11.56
N GLY A 217 2.19 -8.32 -10.30
CA GLY A 217 1.53 -8.81 -9.08
C GLY A 217 1.71 -10.30 -8.78
N ALA A 218 2.66 -11.00 -9.38
CA ALA A 218 2.82 -12.44 -9.24
C ALA A 218 3.43 -12.85 -7.88
N VAL A 219 4.36 -12.08 -7.32
CA VAL A 219 4.86 -12.27 -5.94
C VAL A 219 3.75 -12.00 -4.94
N GLU A 220 2.96 -10.94 -5.11
CA GLU A 220 1.80 -10.71 -4.25
C GLU A 220 0.79 -11.86 -4.32
N GLU A 221 0.51 -12.39 -5.51
CA GLU A 221 -0.38 -13.55 -5.68
C GLU A 221 0.20 -14.80 -4.99
N CYS A 222 1.51 -15.04 -5.13
CA CYS A 222 2.19 -16.11 -4.42
C CYS A 222 2.05 -15.98 -2.90
N LEU A 223 2.23 -14.79 -2.35
CA LEU A 223 2.07 -14.52 -0.91
C LEU A 223 0.61 -14.71 -0.46
N LYS A 224 -0.37 -14.24 -1.25
CA LYS A 224 -1.81 -14.48 -0.99
C LYS A 224 -2.11 -15.98 -0.95
N GLN A 225 -1.57 -16.77 -1.87
CA GLN A 225 -1.76 -18.22 -1.87
C GLN A 225 -1.06 -18.88 -0.67
N ALA A 226 0.16 -18.47 -0.35
CA ALA A 226 0.89 -18.95 0.82
C ALA A 226 0.16 -18.63 2.14
N PHE A 227 -0.54 -17.50 2.21
CA PHE A 227 -1.40 -17.15 3.34
C PHE A 227 -2.57 -18.15 3.49
N ILE A 228 -3.26 -18.45 2.41
CA ILE A 228 -4.39 -19.41 2.39
C ILE A 228 -3.93 -20.83 2.71
N ASP A 229 -2.80 -21.24 2.15
CA ASP A 229 -2.16 -22.53 2.41
C ASP A 229 -1.54 -22.64 3.82
N LYS A 230 -1.58 -21.55 4.61
CA LYS A 230 -0.99 -21.43 5.95
C LYS A 230 0.52 -21.67 5.97
N LYS A 231 1.21 -21.36 4.88
CA LYS A 231 2.67 -21.49 4.71
C LYS A 231 3.46 -20.30 5.26
N LEU A 232 2.81 -19.14 5.47
CA LEU A 232 3.48 -17.96 6.06
C LEU A 232 3.77 -18.20 7.55
N ILE A 233 5.06 -18.11 7.91
CA ILE A 233 5.55 -18.38 9.27
C ILE A 233 5.67 -17.07 10.05
N ASN A 234 6.27 -16.04 9.46
CA ASN A 234 6.45 -14.75 10.10
C ASN A 234 5.08 -14.10 10.38
N ARG A 235 4.84 -13.76 11.65
CA ARG A 235 3.58 -13.15 12.08
C ARG A 235 3.37 -11.77 11.47
N ALA A 236 4.43 -10.97 11.36
CA ALA A 236 4.36 -9.65 10.75
C ALA A 236 4.03 -9.77 9.25
N CYS A 237 4.70 -10.68 8.53
CA CYS A 237 4.36 -10.97 7.14
C CYS A 237 2.91 -11.45 6.97
N LYS A 238 2.44 -12.34 7.86
CA LYS A 238 1.05 -12.82 7.83
C LYS A 238 0.03 -11.70 8.01
N VAL A 239 0.30 -10.74 8.89
CA VAL A 239 -0.57 -9.56 9.08
C VAL A 239 -0.54 -8.67 7.84
N GLU A 240 0.65 -8.39 7.29
CA GLU A 240 0.80 -7.55 6.11
C GLU A 240 0.11 -8.16 4.87
N VAL A 241 0.27 -9.46 4.63
CA VAL A 241 -0.43 -10.15 3.53
C VAL A 241 -1.95 -10.16 3.76
N ALA A 242 -2.42 -10.26 5.00
CA ALA A 242 -3.84 -10.12 5.29
C ALA A 242 -4.34 -8.69 5.01
N GLU A 243 -3.56 -7.65 5.31
CA GLU A 243 -3.88 -6.28 4.93
C GLU A 243 -3.95 -6.12 3.42
N LEU A 244 -2.95 -6.65 2.70
CA LEU A 244 -2.88 -6.64 1.24
C LEU A 244 -4.09 -7.33 0.60
N ILE A 245 -4.55 -8.45 1.17
CA ILE A 245 -5.81 -9.08 0.78
C ILE A 245 -7.00 -8.13 1.02
N GLN A 246 -7.05 -7.42 2.15
CA GLN A 246 -8.14 -6.46 2.40
C GLN A 246 -8.07 -5.19 1.52
N GLU A 247 -6.92 -4.85 0.94
CA GLU A 247 -6.79 -3.71 0.02
C GLU A 247 -7.60 -3.94 -1.26
N GLY A 248 -7.57 -5.16 -1.82
CA GLY A 248 -8.39 -5.54 -2.98
C GLY A 248 -9.91 -5.42 -2.75
N LYS A 249 -10.36 -5.44 -1.48
CA LYS A 249 -11.76 -5.19 -1.12
C LYS A 249 -12.14 -3.71 -1.26
N ALA A 250 -11.16 -2.83 -1.08
CA ALA A 250 -11.36 -1.37 -1.11
C ALA A 250 -11.29 -0.81 -2.52
N ASP A 251 -10.54 -1.45 -3.42
CA ASP A 251 -10.58 -1.15 -4.85
C ASP A 251 -10.10 -2.37 -5.62
N ILE A 252 -10.79 -2.69 -6.71
CA ILE A 252 -10.40 -3.80 -7.58
C ILE A 252 -9.02 -3.57 -8.22
N TYR A 253 -8.60 -2.30 -8.38
CA TYR A 253 -7.27 -1.97 -8.91
C TYR A 253 -6.13 -2.35 -7.96
N ALA A 254 -6.40 -2.55 -6.66
CA ALA A 254 -5.43 -3.14 -5.73
C ALA A 254 -5.33 -4.68 -5.85
N ASP A 255 -6.05 -5.28 -6.81
CA ASP A 255 -5.86 -6.68 -7.24
C ASP A 255 -5.82 -6.75 -8.77
N PRO A 256 -4.66 -6.49 -9.40
CA PRO A 256 -4.53 -6.46 -10.85
C PRO A 256 -4.94 -7.77 -11.56
N LEU A 257 -4.80 -8.92 -10.89
CA LEU A 257 -5.22 -10.21 -11.42
C LEU A 257 -6.74 -10.33 -11.48
N LEU A 258 -7.44 -9.91 -10.43
CA LEU A 258 -8.91 -9.84 -10.44
C LEU A 258 -9.40 -8.80 -11.43
N GLN A 259 -8.79 -7.60 -11.46
CA GLN A 259 -9.15 -6.53 -12.38
C GLN A 259 -9.02 -6.97 -13.83
N ARG A 260 -7.93 -7.66 -14.20
CA ARG A 260 -7.71 -8.17 -15.56
C ARG A 260 -8.76 -9.21 -15.95
N ALA A 261 -9.02 -10.18 -15.07
CA ALA A 261 -10.02 -11.22 -15.31
C ALA A 261 -11.44 -10.65 -15.46
N CYS A 262 -11.75 -9.59 -14.72
CA CYS A 262 -13.07 -8.94 -14.75
C CYS A 262 -13.14 -7.74 -15.70
N SER A 263 -12.10 -7.44 -16.50
CA SER A 263 -12.04 -6.23 -17.33
C SER A 263 -13.22 -6.07 -18.29
N VAL A 264 -13.63 -7.16 -18.95
CA VAL A 264 -14.77 -7.18 -19.88
C VAL A 264 -16.09 -6.96 -19.14
N ASP A 265 -16.28 -7.64 -18.01
CA ASP A 265 -17.49 -7.51 -17.18
C ASP A 265 -17.62 -6.13 -16.56
N LEU A 266 -16.51 -5.54 -16.10
CA LEU A 266 -16.45 -4.17 -15.59
C LEU A 266 -16.89 -3.16 -16.65
N LEU A 267 -16.39 -3.29 -17.88
CA LEU A 267 -16.77 -2.41 -18.98
C LEU A 267 -18.25 -2.56 -19.34
N LYS A 268 -18.75 -3.80 -19.35
CA LYS A 268 -20.12 -4.12 -19.75
C LYS A 268 -21.16 -3.70 -18.72
N TYR A 269 -20.87 -3.91 -17.42
CA TYR A 269 -21.87 -3.79 -16.36
C TYR A 269 -21.59 -2.67 -15.36
N CYS A 270 -20.34 -2.25 -15.18
CA CYS A 270 -19.92 -1.34 -14.11
C CYS A 270 -19.24 -0.06 -14.64
N SER A 271 -19.32 0.25 -15.93
CA SER A 271 -18.58 1.37 -16.57
C SER A 271 -18.91 2.77 -16.05
N HIS A 272 -20.10 2.97 -15.47
CA HIS A 272 -20.51 4.25 -14.87
C HIS A 272 -20.08 4.40 -13.41
N ILE A 273 -19.51 3.35 -12.81
CA ILE A 273 -19.12 3.32 -11.42
C ILE A 273 -17.67 3.79 -11.32
N GLN A 274 -17.44 4.82 -10.52
CA GLN A 274 -16.08 5.28 -10.22
C GLN A 274 -15.34 4.26 -9.34
N SER A 275 -14.01 4.20 -9.50
CA SER A 275 -13.11 3.38 -8.68
C SER A 275 -13.10 3.82 -7.21
N GLY A 276 -12.50 3.01 -6.34
CA GLY A 276 -12.44 3.24 -4.90
C GLY A 276 -13.67 2.79 -4.12
N ASN A 277 -13.53 2.72 -2.80
CA ASN A 277 -14.59 2.40 -1.83
C ASN A 277 -15.32 1.06 -2.04
N GLY A 278 -14.67 0.12 -2.72
CA GLY A 278 -15.18 -1.20 -3.07
C GLY A 278 -16.38 -1.15 -4.01
N ARG A 279 -16.63 -0.03 -4.69
CA ARG A 279 -17.83 0.16 -5.51
C ARG A 279 -17.89 -0.78 -6.69
N LEU A 280 -16.77 -0.93 -7.41
CA LEU A 280 -16.63 -1.86 -8.53
C LEU A 280 -16.79 -3.32 -8.06
N LEU A 281 -16.19 -3.67 -6.93
CA LEU A 281 -16.33 -5.01 -6.36
C LEU A 281 -17.78 -5.31 -5.95
N LYS A 282 -18.47 -4.38 -5.28
CA LYS A 282 -19.90 -4.49 -4.94
C LYS A 282 -20.80 -4.65 -6.18
N CYS A 283 -20.47 -3.97 -7.28
CA CYS A 283 -21.16 -4.14 -8.55
C CYS A 283 -21.05 -5.59 -9.06
N LEU A 284 -19.82 -6.12 -9.11
CA LEU A 284 -19.56 -7.50 -9.53
C LEU A 284 -20.20 -8.52 -8.59
N GLU A 285 -20.15 -8.29 -7.27
CA GLU A 285 -20.83 -9.12 -6.26
C GLU A 285 -22.35 -9.16 -6.47
N GLY A 286 -22.97 -8.02 -6.79
CA GLY A 286 -24.39 -7.93 -7.07
C GLY A 286 -24.80 -8.77 -8.30
N ILE A 287 -23.99 -8.72 -9.36
CA ILE A 287 -24.22 -9.53 -10.58
C ILE A 287 -24.03 -11.01 -10.26
N LEU A 288 -22.98 -11.36 -9.52
CA LEU A 288 -22.69 -12.72 -9.09
C LEU A 288 -23.85 -13.33 -8.28
N GLN A 289 -24.50 -12.54 -7.40
CA GLN A 289 -25.63 -12.99 -6.59
C GLN A 289 -26.95 -13.06 -7.38
N GLY A 290 -27.19 -12.13 -8.30
CA GLY A 290 -28.44 -12.06 -9.07
C GLY A 290 -28.47 -13.01 -10.27
N GLU A 291 -27.46 -12.93 -11.14
CA GLU A 291 -27.38 -13.66 -12.40
C GLU A 291 -25.94 -14.18 -12.61
N SER A 292 -25.50 -15.13 -11.78
CA SER A 292 -24.13 -15.66 -11.80
C SER A 292 -23.60 -16.22 -13.14
N LYS A 293 -24.44 -16.34 -14.18
CA LYS A 293 -24.05 -16.73 -15.55
C LYS A 293 -23.75 -15.53 -16.46
N ALA A 294 -23.95 -14.30 -15.98
CA ALA A 294 -23.72 -13.08 -16.74
C ALA A 294 -22.24 -12.69 -16.77
N LEU A 295 -21.47 -13.10 -15.75
CA LEU A 295 -20.02 -12.88 -15.67
C LEU A 295 -19.26 -13.91 -16.50
N GLU A 296 -18.13 -13.51 -17.05
CA GLU A 296 -17.15 -14.42 -17.66
C GLU A 296 -16.65 -15.44 -16.63
N ASP A 297 -16.34 -16.66 -17.08
CA ASP A 297 -15.96 -17.76 -16.18
C ASP A 297 -14.67 -17.45 -15.39
N ASP A 298 -13.70 -16.77 -16.02
CA ASP A 298 -12.46 -16.36 -15.35
C ASP A 298 -12.74 -15.31 -14.26
N CYS A 299 -13.49 -14.24 -14.57
CA CYS A 299 -13.91 -13.24 -13.60
C CYS A 299 -14.66 -13.87 -12.43
N LYS A 300 -15.64 -14.72 -12.72
CA LYS A 300 -16.45 -15.41 -11.71
C LYS A 300 -15.60 -16.26 -10.78
N SER A 301 -14.69 -17.07 -11.34
CA SER A 301 -13.84 -17.97 -10.55
C SER A 301 -12.90 -17.18 -9.64
N LYS A 302 -12.23 -16.14 -10.15
CA LYS A 302 -11.34 -15.28 -9.36
C LYS A 302 -12.11 -14.48 -8.32
N LEU A 303 -13.26 -13.92 -8.67
CA LEU A 303 -14.10 -13.17 -7.73
C LEU A 303 -14.52 -14.05 -6.54
N LEU A 304 -14.99 -15.28 -6.80
CA LEU A 304 -15.33 -16.22 -5.73
C LEU A 304 -14.13 -16.55 -4.84
N SER A 305 -12.96 -16.81 -5.45
CA SER A 305 -11.71 -17.03 -4.72
C SER A 305 -11.35 -15.84 -3.84
N ARG A 306 -11.46 -14.59 -4.35
CA ARG A 306 -11.19 -13.38 -3.57
C ARG A 306 -12.17 -13.17 -2.43
N LEU A 307 -13.46 -13.43 -2.65
CA LEU A 307 -14.46 -13.35 -1.57
C LEU A 307 -14.13 -14.28 -0.40
N GLU A 308 -13.64 -15.49 -0.69
CA GLU A 308 -13.14 -16.41 0.33
C GLU A 308 -11.87 -15.87 1.02
N MET A 309 -10.89 -15.38 0.24
CA MET A 309 -9.67 -14.76 0.79
C MET A 309 -9.99 -13.59 1.73
N PHE A 310 -10.93 -12.71 1.36
CA PHE A 310 -11.33 -11.58 2.20
C PHE A 310 -11.93 -12.03 3.54
N GLN A 311 -12.70 -13.12 3.55
CA GLN A 311 -13.25 -13.67 4.80
C GLN A 311 -12.15 -14.23 5.70
N ASN A 312 -11.21 -14.98 5.11
CA ASN A 312 -10.09 -15.58 5.85
C ASN A 312 -9.12 -14.53 6.41
N ALA A 313 -8.86 -13.46 5.66
CA ALA A 313 -7.97 -12.38 6.07
C ALA A 313 -8.59 -11.41 7.11
N ALA A 314 -9.92 -11.29 7.15
CA ALA A 314 -10.61 -10.36 8.06
C ALA A 314 -10.31 -10.61 9.55
N ALA A 315 -9.94 -11.84 9.93
CA ALA A 315 -9.58 -12.18 11.31
C ALA A 315 -8.20 -11.64 11.75
N PHE A 316 -7.35 -11.23 10.79
CA PHE A 316 -5.96 -10.80 11.04
C PHE A 316 -5.77 -9.30 10.96
N VAL A 317 -6.69 -8.58 10.32
CA VAL A 317 -6.67 -7.12 10.24
C VAL A 317 -7.42 -6.55 11.45
N PRO A 318 -6.78 -5.74 12.31
CA PRO A 318 -7.46 -5.16 13.45
C PRO A 318 -8.66 -4.33 12.95
N PRO A 319 -9.86 -4.49 13.55
CA PRO A 319 -10.98 -3.62 13.22
C PRO A 319 -10.57 -2.18 13.52
N ALA A 320 -10.97 -1.22 12.67
CA ALA A 320 -10.78 0.18 13.02
C ALA A 320 -11.52 0.43 14.35
N GLU A 321 -10.89 1.18 15.26
CA GLU A 321 -11.22 1.29 16.68
C GLU A 321 -12.57 2.00 16.98
N ASN A 322 -13.67 1.64 16.31
CA ASN A 322 -14.97 2.25 16.49
C ASN A 322 -16.05 1.20 16.74
N PHE A 323 -16.74 1.32 17.88
CA PHE A 323 -17.95 0.54 18.23
C PHE A 323 -19.04 0.59 17.16
N HIS A 324 -19.07 1.65 16.35
CA HIS A 324 -20.02 1.83 15.25
C HIS A 324 -19.76 0.85 14.08
N GLN A 325 -18.52 0.42 13.86
CA GLN A 325 -18.19 -0.55 12.80
C GLN A 325 -18.36 -1.99 13.26
N LEU A 326 -18.22 -2.27 14.57
CA LEU A 326 -18.65 -3.54 15.14
C LEU A 326 -20.15 -3.75 14.92
N TYR A 327 -20.95 -2.69 15.03
CA TYR A 327 -22.37 -2.71 14.69
C TYR A 327 -22.60 -3.08 13.21
N ASP A 328 -21.90 -2.41 12.28
CA ASP A 328 -22.03 -2.71 10.85
C ASP A 328 -21.59 -4.14 10.49
N GLN A 329 -20.53 -4.65 11.12
CA GLN A 329 -20.08 -6.04 10.96
C GLN A 329 -21.07 -7.07 11.54
N VAL A 330 -21.66 -6.80 12.71
CA VAL A 330 -22.66 -7.68 13.34
C VAL A 330 -23.98 -7.67 12.55
N VAL A 331 -24.37 -6.52 12.01
CA VAL A 331 -25.60 -6.37 11.19
C VAL A 331 -25.45 -6.99 9.81
N ALA A 332 -24.26 -6.94 9.21
CA ALA A 332 -23.95 -7.59 7.94
C ALA A 332 -23.72 -9.11 8.06
N SER A 333 -23.58 -9.65 9.27
CA SER A 333 -23.38 -11.08 9.51
C SER A 333 -24.64 -11.90 9.17
N PRO A 334 -24.50 -13.07 8.49
CA PRO A 334 -25.60 -14.02 8.33
C PRO A 334 -26.16 -14.49 9.69
N SER A 335 -25.36 -14.40 10.75
CA SER A 335 -25.69 -14.81 12.12
C SER A 335 -26.19 -13.66 13.01
N LYS A 336 -26.56 -12.49 12.44
CA LYS A 336 -27.03 -11.32 13.20
C LYS A 336 -28.13 -11.61 14.24
N HIS A 337 -29.03 -12.55 13.93
CA HIS A 337 -30.10 -12.96 14.84
C HIS A 337 -29.58 -13.69 16.08
N TYR A 338 -28.52 -14.49 15.94
CA TYR A 338 -27.89 -15.16 17.06
C TYR A 338 -27.26 -14.16 18.03
N PHE A 339 -26.53 -13.17 17.52
CA PHE A 339 -25.93 -12.12 18.34
C PHE A 339 -26.98 -11.28 19.08
N LEU A 340 -28.09 -10.94 18.43
CA LEU A 340 -29.22 -10.24 19.08
C LEU A 340 -29.83 -11.06 20.22
N ILE A 341 -30.07 -12.35 20.02
CA ILE A 341 -30.64 -13.24 21.04
C ILE A 341 -29.70 -13.35 22.25
N VAL A 342 -28.39 -13.51 22.02
CA VAL A 342 -27.40 -13.57 23.10
C VAL A 342 -27.35 -12.25 23.88
N LEU A 343 -27.33 -11.11 23.19
CA LEU A 343 -27.34 -9.79 23.83
C LEU A 343 -28.60 -9.56 24.66
N CYS A 344 -29.78 -9.86 24.11
CA CYS A 344 -31.06 -9.73 24.82
C CYS A 344 -31.13 -10.65 26.04
N SER A 345 -30.60 -11.88 25.92
CA SER A 345 -30.55 -12.84 27.03
C SER A 345 -29.63 -12.35 28.14
N PHE A 346 -28.47 -11.79 27.80
CA PHE A 346 -27.52 -11.23 28.75
C PHE A 346 -28.11 -10.02 29.50
N ILE A 347 -28.74 -9.09 28.79
CA ILE A 347 -29.44 -7.95 29.40
C ILE A 347 -30.59 -8.42 30.29
N GLY A 348 -31.36 -9.43 29.84
CA GLY A 348 -32.43 -10.03 30.63
C GLY A 348 -31.93 -10.65 31.93
N ILE A 349 -30.79 -11.35 31.91
CA ILE A 349 -30.15 -11.93 33.09
C ILE A 349 -29.73 -10.82 34.07
N ILE A 350 -29.08 -9.76 33.57
CA ILE A 350 -28.68 -8.61 34.41
C ILE A 350 -29.91 -7.97 35.07
N PHE A 351 -31.00 -7.78 34.32
CA PHE A 351 -32.22 -7.20 34.85
C PHE A 351 -32.87 -8.08 35.92
N ILE A 352 -32.93 -9.40 35.70
CA ILE A 352 -33.46 -10.37 36.67
C ILE A 352 -32.61 -10.37 37.95
N ILE A 353 -31.28 -10.39 37.82
CA ILE A 353 -30.36 -10.32 38.97
C ILE A 353 -30.54 -8.98 39.69
N GLY A 354 -30.63 -7.87 38.97
CA GLY A 354 -30.88 -6.55 39.54
C GLY A 354 -32.19 -6.47 40.32
N LEU A 355 -33.27 -7.06 39.80
CA LEU A 355 -34.56 -7.14 40.50
C LEU A 355 -34.51 -8.02 41.74
N LEU A 356 -33.80 -9.15 41.69
CA LEU A 356 -33.64 -10.06 42.82
C LEU A 356 -32.77 -9.43 43.92
N CYS A 357 -31.62 -8.86 43.55
CA CYS A 357 -30.72 -8.18 44.48
C CYS A 357 -31.35 -6.90 45.07
N GLY A 358 -32.10 -6.13 44.28
CA GLY A 358 -32.83 -4.94 44.74
C GLY A 358 -33.95 -5.26 45.74
N ARG A 359 -34.64 -6.41 45.59
CA ARG A 359 -35.64 -6.87 46.57
C ARG A 359 -35.00 -7.40 47.87
N VAL A 360 -33.80 -7.98 47.79
CA VAL A 360 -33.06 -8.47 48.96
C VAL A 360 -32.54 -7.29 49.81
N THR A 361 -31.97 -6.24 49.20
CA THR A 361 -31.50 -5.05 49.92
C THR A 361 -32.65 -4.28 50.58
N HIS A 362 -33.81 -4.17 49.93
CA HIS A 362 -34.99 -3.51 50.50
C HIS A 362 -35.59 -4.28 51.70
N ARG A 363 -35.50 -5.62 51.72
CA ARG A 363 -35.91 -6.44 52.88
C ARG A 363 -34.95 -6.32 54.05
N THR A 364 -33.64 -6.23 53.80
CA THR A 364 -32.64 -6.06 54.87
C THR A 364 -32.68 -4.67 55.52
N MET A 365 -33.03 -3.61 54.78
CA MET A 365 -33.19 -2.26 55.36
C MET A 365 -34.45 -2.15 56.24
N ALA A 366 -35.55 -2.82 55.88
CA ALA A 366 -36.78 -2.85 56.70
C ALA A 366 -36.61 -3.59 58.05
N LEU A 367 -35.67 -4.53 58.13
CA LEU A 367 -35.32 -5.25 59.36
C LEU A 367 -34.36 -4.48 60.28
N LYS A 368 -33.65 -3.46 59.77
CA LYS A 368 -32.69 -2.66 60.54
C LYS A 368 -33.31 -1.40 61.17
N ASN A 369 -34.53 -1.03 60.77
CA ASN A 369 -35.31 0.09 61.30
C ASN A 369 -36.47 -0.36 62.22
N LYS A 370 -36.34 -1.53 62.86
CA LYS A 370 -37.34 -2.05 63.80
C LYS A 370 -36.75 -2.23 65.18
#